data_AF-A0A558R589-F1
#
_entry.id   AF-A0A558R589-F1
#
_cell.length_a   1.000
_cell.length_b   1.000
_cell.length_c   1.000
_cell.angle_alpha   90.00
_cell.angle_beta   90.00
_cell.angle_gamma   90.00
#
_symmetry.space_group_name_H-M   'P 1'
#
loop_
_entity.id
_entity.type
_entity.pdbx_description
1 polymer ?
#
loop_
_entity_poly.entity_id
_entity_poly.type
_entity_poly.pdbx_seq_one_letter_code
_entity_poly.pdbx_strand_id
1 'polypeptide(L)'
;MALKEQGRTLYRAMCAGCHLPATDEPAFWTSDAWLPANAHGQRYLRLTTVPVAVIGTDPAQAEDMAGRRVRVPMAYALKTPPLSQEGALGVYSYGPALGDVVEKVVYRWYDSRTPPTPVADRAAIDGFRPNGIRAVVREADGTARPAYKARPLNGIWATAPFLHNGSVPTLYDLLSPWDERPRSFWLANREFDPVKVGYRTGPIDGGFRLVAVGADGRFVRGNGNGGHLFESPATPAQARPGTIGRYLKPQERAALIEFLKTL
;
A
#
# COMPACT_ATOMS: atom_id res chain seq x y z
N MET A 1 -26.68 14.76 0.55
CA MET A 1 -26.47 14.93 2.00
C MET A 1 -26.69 13.63 2.77
N ALA A 2 -27.86 12.98 2.68
CA ALA A 2 -28.15 11.74 3.44
C ALA A 2 -27.20 10.56 3.17
N LEU A 3 -26.89 10.26 1.89
CA LEU A 3 -26.00 9.16 1.51
C LEU A 3 -24.56 9.35 2.01
N LYS A 4 -24.02 10.58 1.90
CA LYS A 4 -22.69 10.92 2.42
C LYS A 4 -22.58 10.64 3.91
N GLU A 5 -23.58 11.02 4.70
CA GLU A 5 -23.52 10.83 6.16
C GLU A 5 -23.67 9.36 6.57
N GLN A 6 -24.53 8.61 5.85
CA GLN A 6 -24.57 7.15 5.98
C GLN A 6 -23.20 6.53 5.66
N GLY A 7 -22.54 6.98 4.58
CA GLY A 7 -21.20 6.56 4.22
C GLY A 7 -20.15 6.90 5.27
N ARG A 8 -20.21 8.09 5.87
CA ARG A 8 -19.32 8.49 6.96
C ARG A 8 -19.48 7.57 8.17
N THR A 9 -20.73 7.24 8.52
CA THR A 9 -21.03 6.31 9.63
C THR A 9 -20.46 4.92 9.34
N LEU A 10 -20.65 4.41 8.12
CA LEU A 10 -20.07 3.14 7.68
C LEU A 10 -18.53 3.16 7.70
N TYR A 11 -17.91 4.25 7.25
CA TYR A 11 -16.45 4.40 7.25
C TYR A 11 -15.87 4.33 8.67
N ARG A 12 -16.47 5.06 9.62
CA ARG A 12 -16.04 5.00 11.02
C ARG A 12 -16.13 3.59 11.60
N ALA A 13 -17.20 2.88 11.27
CA ALA A 13 -17.45 1.53 11.79
C ALA A 13 -16.56 0.45 11.14
N MET A 14 -16.24 0.56 9.85
CA MET A 14 -15.67 -0.55 9.07
C MET A 14 -14.31 -0.25 8.44
N CYS A 15 -13.91 1.01 8.30
CA CYS A 15 -12.72 1.39 7.54
C CYS A 15 -11.66 2.06 8.42
N ALA A 16 -12.08 2.93 9.35
CA ALA A 16 -11.19 3.78 10.14
C ALA A 16 -10.22 3.00 11.04
N GLY A 17 -10.56 1.76 11.44
CA GLY A 17 -9.65 0.91 12.21
C GLY A 17 -8.35 0.57 11.47
N CYS A 18 -8.40 0.44 10.14
CA CYS A 18 -7.21 0.23 9.31
C CYS A 18 -6.71 1.54 8.69
N HIS A 19 -7.62 2.37 8.18
CA HIS A 19 -7.29 3.55 7.39
C HIS A 19 -7.14 4.85 8.18
N LEU A 20 -7.28 4.78 9.52
CA LEU A 20 -7.39 5.93 10.43
C LEU A 20 -8.70 6.71 10.23
N PRO A 21 -9.08 7.59 11.18
CA PRO A 21 -10.22 8.48 10.98
C PRO A 21 -10.07 9.33 9.70
N ALA A 22 -11.19 9.82 9.17
CA ALA A 22 -11.15 10.65 7.98
C ALA A 22 -10.39 11.95 8.23
N THR A 23 -9.61 12.41 7.24
CA THR A 23 -8.71 13.56 7.40
C THR A 23 -9.43 14.90 7.61
N ASP A 24 -10.72 14.96 7.25
CA ASP A 24 -11.61 16.10 7.52
C ASP A 24 -12.18 16.09 8.95
N GLU A 25 -11.89 15.07 9.77
CA GLU A 25 -12.38 14.95 11.13
C GLU A 25 -11.29 15.29 12.16
N PRO A 26 -11.63 15.99 13.27
CA PRO A 26 -10.70 16.26 14.36
C PRO A 26 -10.02 14.99 14.91
N ALA A 27 -10.75 13.87 14.94
CA ALA A 27 -10.27 12.58 15.40
C ALA A 27 -9.02 12.09 14.65
N PHE A 28 -8.83 12.46 13.38
CA PHE A 28 -7.61 12.11 12.64
C PHE A 28 -6.40 12.84 13.24
N TRP A 29 -6.54 14.13 13.50
CA TRP A 29 -5.46 15.02 13.96
C TRP A 29 -5.14 14.87 15.45
N THR A 30 -6.10 14.42 16.25
CA THR A 30 -5.94 14.19 17.69
C THR A 30 -5.66 12.72 18.05
N SER A 31 -5.64 11.81 17.06
CA SER A 31 -5.34 10.40 17.29
C SER A 31 -3.91 10.16 17.80
N ASP A 32 -3.74 9.05 18.51
CA ASP A 32 -2.44 8.53 18.98
C ASP A 32 -1.56 7.98 17.83
N ALA A 33 -2.09 7.90 16.61
CA ALA A 33 -1.33 7.59 15.41
C ALA A 33 -0.31 8.69 15.09
N TRP A 34 -0.55 9.94 15.49
CA TRP A 34 0.44 11.00 15.37
C TRP A 34 1.48 10.90 16.48
N LEU A 35 2.67 10.43 16.12
CA LEU A 35 3.79 10.24 17.04
C LEU A 35 4.18 11.56 17.74
N PRO A 36 4.80 11.47 18.93
CA PRO A 36 5.40 12.63 19.60
C PRO A 36 6.33 13.38 18.65
N ALA A 37 6.47 14.69 18.89
CA ALA A 37 7.40 15.49 18.12
C ALA A 37 8.84 14.99 18.32
N ASN A 38 9.63 14.96 17.25
CA ASN A 38 11.07 14.74 17.35
C ASN A 38 11.78 15.98 17.94
N ALA A 39 13.10 15.91 18.11
CA ALA A 39 13.92 17.02 18.62
C ALA A 39 13.84 18.31 17.77
N HIS A 40 13.24 18.25 16.58
CA HIS A 40 13.05 19.35 15.65
C HIS A 40 11.59 19.80 15.55
N GLY A 41 10.71 19.37 16.47
CA GLY A 41 9.31 19.77 16.50
C GLY A 41 8.43 19.10 15.43
N GLN A 42 8.96 18.15 14.65
CA GLN A 42 8.20 17.46 13.61
C GLN A 42 7.47 16.25 14.16
N ARG A 43 6.22 16.06 13.73
CA ARG A 43 5.41 14.86 14.03
C ARG A 43 5.24 14.00 12.80
N TYR A 44 5.19 12.69 13.00
CA TYR A 44 4.99 11.73 11.93
C TYR A 44 3.77 10.86 12.21
N LEU A 45 3.02 10.56 11.16
CA LEU A 45 1.86 9.67 11.24
C LEU A 45 2.31 8.21 11.16
N ARG A 46 2.00 7.44 12.21
CA ARG A 46 2.14 6.00 12.24
C ARG A 46 0.98 5.37 11.46
N LEU A 47 1.31 4.75 10.33
CA LEU A 47 0.34 4.03 9.52
C LEU A 47 0.15 2.60 10.01
N THR A 48 -1.10 2.13 9.96
CA THR A 48 -1.42 0.71 10.15
C THR A 48 -0.78 -0.10 9.05
N THR A 49 -0.06 -1.15 9.42
CA THR A 49 0.51 -2.10 8.46
C THR A 49 -0.15 -3.44 8.69
N VAL A 50 -0.77 -4.00 7.66
CA VAL A 50 -1.59 -5.20 7.75
C VAL A 50 -0.82 -6.36 7.10
N PRO A 51 -0.55 -7.47 7.83
CA PRO A 51 0.13 -8.63 7.26
C PRO A 51 -0.62 -9.16 6.03
N VAL A 52 0.12 -9.64 5.03
CA VAL A 52 -0.44 -10.24 3.81
C VAL A 52 -1.40 -11.39 4.14
N ALA A 53 -1.07 -12.20 5.15
CA ALA A 53 -1.92 -13.29 5.63
C ALA A 53 -3.28 -12.82 6.18
N VAL A 54 -3.37 -11.57 6.64
CA VAL A 54 -4.62 -10.97 7.14
C VAL A 54 -5.38 -10.27 6.01
N ILE A 55 -4.71 -9.43 5.20
CA ILE A 55 -5.39 -8.65 4.16
C ILE A 55 -5.71 -9.46 2.89
N GLY A 56 -4.99 -10.56 2.65
CA GLY A 56 -5.24 -11.51 1.56
C GLY A 56 -5.08 -10.97 0.14
N THR A 57 -4.56 -9.74 -0.04
CA THR A 57 -4.25 -9.19 -1.37
C THR A 57 -3.01 -9.85 -1.95
N ASP A 58 -2.75 -9.65 -3.24
CA ASP A 58 -1.62 -10.30 -3.94
C ASP A 58 -0.31 -10.17 -3.14
N PRO A 59 0.39 -11.28 -2.85
CA PRO A 59 1.53 -11.24 -1.94
C PRO A 59 2.83 -10.84 -2.64
N ALA A 60 2.86 -10.81 -3.98
CA ALA A 60 4.09 -10.82 -4.76
C ALA A 60 5.02 -9.67 -4.42
N GLN A 61 4.50 -8.43 -4.37
CA GLN A 61 5.33 -7.25 -4.09
C GLN A 61 5.97 -7.34 -2.70
N ALA A 62 5.21 -7.71 -1.68
CA ALA A 62 5.70 -7.78 -0.30
C ALA A 62 6.65 -8.98 -0.08
N GLU A 63 6.33 -10.14 -0.65
CA GLU A 63 7.21 -11.31 -0.62
C GLU A 63 8.51 -11.06 -1.37
N ASP A 64 8.47 -10.43 -2.54
CA ASP A 64 9.66 -10.11 -3.31
C ASP A 64 10.53 -9.09 -2.58
N MET A 65 9.93 -8.08 -1.93
CA MET A 65 10.68 -7.13 -1.09
C MET A 65 11.41 -7.84 0.07
N ALA A 66 10.78 -8.85 0.68
CA ALA A 66 11.34 -9.58 1.82
C ALA A 66 12.36 -10.65 1.40
N GLY A 67 12.08 -11.37 0.30
CA GLY A 67 12.80 -12.56 -0.13
C GLY A 67 13.88 -12.29 -1.17
N ARG A 68 13.80 -11.18 -1.92
CA ARG A 68 14.77 -10.89 -2.99
C ARG A 68 16.18 -10.74 -2.43
N ARG A 69 17.11 -11.42 -3.09
CA ARG A 69 18.55 -11.29 -2.87
C ARG A 69 19.19 -10.52 -4.01
N VAL A 70 20.21 -9.74 -3.70
CA VAL A 70 20.99 -8.98 -4.67
C VAL A 70 22.47 -9.22 -4.45
N ARG A 71 23.24 -9.16 -5.54
CA ARG A 71 24.70 -9.24 -5.53
C ARG A 71 25.26 -7.84 -5.67
N VAL A 72 26.10 -7.42 -4.74
CA VAL A 72 26.74 -6.10 -4.76
C VAL A 72 28.24 -6.29 -4.57
N PRO A 73 29.10 -5.67 -5.39
CA PRO A 73 30.55 -5.69 -5.16
C PRO A 73 30.91 -5.26 -3.74
N MET A 74 31.71 -6.05 -3.05
CA MET A 74 32.11 -5.76 -1.66
C MET A 74 32.88 -4.44 -1.54
N ALA A 75 33.52 -4.00 -2.63
CA ALA A 75 34.19 -2.70 -2.72
C ALA A 75 33.25 -1.51 -2.45
N TYR A 76 31.93 -1.67 -2.60
CA TYR A 76 30.97 -0.62 -2.24
C TYR A 76 30.81 -0.42 -0.73
N ALA A 77 31.30 -1.36 0.09
CA ALA A 77 31.28 -1.28 1.57
C ALA A 77 29.91 -0.84 2.11
N LEU A 78 28.88 -1.66 1.84
CA LEU A 78 27.53 -1.45 2.40
C LEU A 78 27.58 -1.57 3.93
N LYS A 79 26.73 -0.82 4.64
CA LYS A 79 26.64 -0.86 6.10
C LYS A 79 26.06 -2.19 6.58
N THR A 80 25.08 -2.70 5.84
CA THR A 80 24.49 -4.02 6.05
C THR A 80 25.54 -5.08 5.73
N PRO A 81 25.80 -6.06 6.63
CA PRO A 81 26.68 -7.17 6.31
C PRO A 81 26.05 -8.09 5.25
N PRO A 82 26.85 -8.71 4.38
CA PRO A 82 26.35 -9.70 3.44
C PRO A 82 25.85 -10.95 4.17
N LEU A 83 24.84 -11.61 3.60
CA LEU A 83 24.36 -12.92 4.03
C LEU A 83 25.35 -14.03 3.64
N SER A 84 26.00 -13.87 2.49
CA SER A 84 27.05 -14.76 1.98
C SER A 84 27.92 -14.00 0.98
N GLN A 85 29.03 -14.61 0.56
CA GLN A 85 29.97 -14.04 -0.40
C GLN A 85 30.17 -14.99 -1.58
N GLU A 86 30.18 -14.42 -2.79
CA GLU A 86 30.44 -15.10 -4.05
C GLU A 86 31.60 -14.36 -4.77
N GLY A 87 32.85 -14.80 -4.51
CA GLY A 87 34.04 -14.11 -5.01
C GLY A 87 34.14 -12.66 -4.49
N ALA A 88 34.15 -11.69 -5.39
CA ALA A 88 34.17 -10.25 -5.04
C ALA A 88 32.78 -9.65 -4.75
N LEU A 89 31.72 -10.45 -4.83
CA LEU A 89 30.34 -10.01 -4.63
C LEU A 89 29.84 -10.46 -3.25
N GLY A 90 29.24 -9.55 -2.50
CA GLY A 90 28.40 -9.90 -1.35
C GLY A 90 26.97 -10.16 -1.81
N VAL A 91 26.31 -11.16 -1.21
CA VAL A 91 24.89 -11.45 -1.40
C VAL A 91 24.12 -10.83 -0.24
N TYR A 92 23.16 -9.96 -0.53
CA TYR A 92 22.43 -9.19 0.48
C TYR A 92 20.92 -9.38 0.36
N SER A 93 20.21 -9.15 1.47
CA SER A 93 18.78 -8.86 1.43
C SER A 93 18.52 -7.56 0.65
N TYR A 94 17.56 -7.57 -0.28
CA TYR A 94 17.28 -6.44 -1.15
C TYR A 94 16.96 -5.14 -0.40
N GLY A 95 16.03 -5.17 0.56
CA GLY A 95 15.58 -3.97 1.28
C GLY A 95 16.72 -3.19 1.97
N PRO A 96 17.50 -3.82 2.86
CA PRO A 96 18.65 -3.17 3.50
C PRO A 96 19.72 -2.69 2.50
N ALA A 97 20.06 -3.51 1.50
CA ALA A 97 21.04 -3.12 0.48
C ALA A 97 20.58 -1.90 -0.35
N LEU A 98 19.29 -1.84 -0.70
CA LEU A 98 18.70 -0.67 -1.36
C LEU A 98 18.85 0.58 -0.49
N GLY A 99 18.56 0.48 0.81
CA GLY A 99 18.76 1.58 1.76
C GLY A 99 20.20 2.10 1.74
N ASP A 100 21.18 1.21 1.90
CA ASP A 100 22.60 1.58 1.93
C ASP A 100 23.09 2.22 0.61
N VAL A 101 22.64 1.69 -0.52
CA VAL A 101 23.01 2.24 -1.84
C VAL A 101 22.40 3.61 -2.06
N VAL A 102 21.11 3.79 -1.73
CA VAL A 102 20.44 5.09 -1.84
C VAL A 102 21.12 6.13 -0.95
N GLU A 103 21.52 5.76 0.27
CA GLU A 103 22.25 6.67 1.17
C GLU A 103 23.55 7.15 0.54
N LYS A 104 24.35 6.23 -0.04
CA LYS A 104 25.61 6.58 -0.71
C LYS A 104 25.38 7.50 -1.90
N VAL A 105 24.31 7.30 -2.67
CA VAL A 105 23.93 8.20 -3.78
C VAL A 105 23.56 9.59 -3.26
N VAL A 106 22.78 9.67 -2.18
CA VAL A 106 22.41 10.94 -1.52
C VAL A 106 23.66 11.67 -1.01
N TYR A 107 24.57 10.97 -0.34
CA TYR A 107 25.82 11.57 0.15
C TYR A 107 26.73 12.02 -0.98
N ARG A 108 26.83 11.23 -2.06
CA ARG A 108 27.55 11.64 -3.27
C ARG A 108 26.95 12.93 -3.84
N TRP A 109 25.62 13.04 -3.88
CA TRP A 109 24.95 14.27 -4.31
C TRP A 109 25.35 15.44 -3.42
N TYR A 110 25.22 15.34 -2.09
CA TYR A 110 25.62 16.39 -1.14
C TYR A 110 27.07 16.85 -1.34
N ASP A 111 27.99 15.90 -1.48
CA ASP A 111 29.43 16.18 -1.59
C ASP A 111 29.80 16.78 -2.95
N SER A 112 29.01 16.52 -4.00
CA SER A 112 29.25 17.01 -5.37
C SER A 112 28.71 18.41 -5.66
N ARG A 113 27.97 19.02 -4.72
CA ARG A 113 27.45 20.39 -4.86
C ARG A 113 28.59 21.41 -4.83
N THR A 114 28.34 22.62 -5.34
CA THR A 114 29.32 23.72 -5.32
C THR A 114 28.69 24.97 -4.69
N PRO A 115 29.04 25.31 -3.43
CA PRO A 115 29.85 24.52 -2.49
C PRO A 115 29.14 23.20 -2.07
N PRO A 116 29.87 22.21 -1.53
CA PRO A 116 29.28 21.00 -0.98
C PRO A 116 28.23 21.31 0.08
N THR A 117 27.18 20.50 0.19
CA THR A 117 26.14 20.71 1.20
C THR A 117 26.71 20.54 2.61
N PRO A 118 26.61 21.55 3.49
CA PRO A 118 27.08 21.47 4.88
C PRO A 118 26.45 20.30 5.62
N VAL A 119 27.24 19.60 6.44
CA VAL A 119 26.75 18.43 7.20
C VAL A 119 25.57 18.79 8.11
N ALA A 120 25.60 19.99 8.70
CA ALA A 120 24.52 20.50 9.56
C ALA A 120 23.17 20.61 8.84
N ASP A 121 23.17 20.79 7.52
CA ASP A 121 21.95 21.01 6.73
C ASP A 121 21.36 19.70 6.20
N ARG A 122 22.15 18.64 6.10
CA ARG A 122 21.75 17.36 5.47
C ARG A 122 20.55 16.73 6.19
N ALA A 123 20.54 16.76 7.52
CA ALA A 123 19.44 16.20 8.29
C ALA A 123 18.09 16.90 7.99
N ALA A 124 18.11 18.21 7.75
CA ALA A 124 16.92 18.95 7.36
C ALA A 124 16.46 18.59 5.94
N ILE A 125 17.40 18.42 5.01
CA ILE A 125 17.12 18.00 3.62
C ILE A 125 16.58 16.56 3.58
N ASP A 126 17.10 15.68 4.43
CA ASP A 126 16.60 14.30 4.62
C ASP A 126 15.25 14.26 5.39
N GLY A 127 14.70 15.42 5.76
CA GLY A 127 13.42 15.55 6.46
C GLY A 127 13.44 15.04 7.90
N PHE A 128 14.62 15.00 8.52
CA PHE A 128 14.89 14.46 9.86
C PHE A 128 14.39 13.03 10.07
N ARG A 129 14.39 12.23 8.99
CA ARG A 129 14.02 10.81 9.04
C ARG A 129 15.23 9.91 8.82
N PRO A 130 15.33 8.80 9.59
CA PRO A 130 16.34 7.80 9.30
C PRO A 130 16.04 7.16 7.94
N ASN A 131 17.10 6.85 7.19
CA ASN A 131 17.00 6.06 5.97
C ASN A 131 16.68 4.60 6.32
N GLY A 132 15.40 4.29 6.44
CA GLY A 132 14.89 2.99 6.84
C GLY A 132 13.95 2.39 5.79
N ILE A 133 14.34 1.24 5.23
CA ILE A 133 13.44 0.41 4.41
C ILE A 133 12.78 -0.64 5.29
N ARG A 134 11.46 -0.54 5.46
CA ARG A 134 10.67 -1.55 6.17
C ARG A 134 10.19 -2.63 5.18
N ALA A 135 11.01 -3.66 4.98
CA ALA A 135 10.69 -4.78 4.09
C ALA A 135 9.64 -5.74 4.68
N VAL A 136 9.52 -5.79 6.01
CA VAL A 136 8.64 -6.68 6.77
C VAL A 136 8.12 -5.96 8.02
N VAL A 137 6.98 -6.40 8.53
CA VAL A 137 6.47 -6.03 9.86
C VAL A 137 6.92 -7.09 10.87
N ARG A 138 7.36 -6.67 12.04
CA ARG A 138 7.67 -7.58 13.16
C ARG A 138 6.47 -7.63 14.10
N GLU A 139 5.97 -8.83 14.33
CA GLU A 139 4.91 -9.12 15.30
C GLU A 139 5.48 -9.15 16.72
N ALA A 140 4.59 -9.17 17.73
CA ALA A 140 4.99 -9.21 19.14
C ALA A 140 5.82 -10.45 19.52
N ASP A 141 5.63 -11.56 18.80
CA ASP A 141 6.40 -12.80 18.96
C ASP A 141 7.77 -12.77 18.25
N GLY A 142 8.13 -11.63 17.64
CA GLY A 142 9.38 -11.45 16.90
C GLY A 142 9.34 -11.94 15.44
N THR A 143 8.25 -12.59 15.00
CA THR A 143 8.12 -13.06 13.62
C THR A 143 8.05 -11.90 12.64
N ALA A 144 8.75 -12.04 11.51
CA ALA A 144 8.76 -11.06 10.44
C ALA A 144 7.81 -11.48 9.33
N ARG A 145 6.84 -10.63 8.98
CA ARG A 145 5.82 -10.92 7.98
C ARG A 145 5.79 -9.89 6.86
N PRO A 146 5.59 -10.30 5.59
CA PRO A 146 5.24 -9.38 4.52
C PRO A 146 3.91 -8.71 4.83
N ALA A 147 3.80 -7.42 4.52
CA ALA A 147 2.64 -6.62 4.89
C ALA A 147 2.45 -5.44 3.94
N TYR A 148 1.23 -4.92 3.89
CA TYR A 148 0.90 -3.69 3.17
C TYR A 148 0.44 -2.60 4.13
N LYS A 149 0.81 -1.36 3.83
CA LYS A 149 0.33 -0.20 4.59
C LYS A 149 -1.11 0.12 4.21
N ALA A 150 -1.97 0.31 5.20
CA ALA A 150 -3.25 0.98 5.03
C ALA A 150 -3.02 2.49 5.17
N ARG A 151 -3.20 3.23 4.08
CA ARG A 151 -3.04 4.70 4.06
C ARG A 151 -4.36 5.39 4.42
N PRO A 152 -4.32 6.63 4.96
CA PRO A 152 -5.48 7.52 4.95
C PRO A 152 -6.05 7.63 3.53
N LEU A 153 -7.37 7.67 3.44
CA LEU A 153 -8.11 7.65 2.18
C LEU A 153 -8.35 9.04 1.59
N ASN A 154 -7.62 10.06 2.03
CA ASN A 154 -7.72 11.38 1.43
C ASN A 154 -7.30 11.36 -0.05
N GLY A 155 -8.16 11.90 -0.91
CA GLY A 155 -8.02 11.86 -2.37
C GLY A 155 -8.19 10.48 -3.00
N ILE A 156 -8.67 9.46 -2.27
CA ILE A 156 -8.77 8.08 -2.79
C ILE A 156 -9.59 7.99 -4.08
N TRP A 157 -10.59 8.86 -4.25
CA TRP A 157 -11.44 8.89 -5.43
C TRP A 157 -10.68 9.15 -6.74
N ALA A 158 -9.47 9.72 -6.65
CA ALA A 158 -8.65 10.10 -7.80
C ALA A 158 -7.48 9.14 -8.10
N THR A 159 -7.38 8.00 -7.40
CA THR A 159 -6.21 7.11 -7.49
C THR A 159 -6.52 5.73 -8.04
N ALA A 160 -7.57 5.59 -8.85
CA ALA A 160 -7.85 4.34 -9.55
C ALA A 160 -6.71 4.01 -10.55
N PRO A 161 -6.42 2.72 -10.81
CA PRO A 161 -6.99 1.53 -10.17
C PRO A 161 -6.51 1.30 -8.72
N PHE A 162 -7.24 0.48 -7.98
CA PHE A 162 -7.07 0.25 -6.54
C PHE A 162 -6.30 -1.03 -6.21
N LEU A 163 -5.96 -1.18 -4.93
CA LEU A 163 -4.95 -2.08 -4.36
C LEU A 163 -3.51 -1.69 -4.74
N HIS A 164 -2.52 -2.33 -4.11
CA HIS A 164 -1.11 -2.00 -4.30
C HIS A 164 -0.61 -2.28 -5.74
N ASN A 165 -1.27 -3.20 -6.45
CA ASN A 165 -0.94 -3.63 -7.80
C ASN A 165 -1.91 -3.12 -8.87
N GLY A 166 -2.86 -2.25 -8.51
CA GLY A 166 -3.82 -1.68 -9.47
C GLY A 166 -4.75 -2.73 -10.12
N SER A 167 -5.05 -3.83 -9.42
CA SER A 167 -5.81 -4.97 -9.97
C SER A 167 -7.34 -4.85 -9.80
N VAL A 168 -7.83 -3.78 -9.19
CA VAL A 168 -9.28 -3.52 -9.01
C VAL A 168 -9.62 -2.15 -9.63
N PRO A 169 -10.50 -2.06 -10.64
CA PRO A 169 -10.59 -0.84 -11.44
C PRO A 169 -11.33 0.33 -10.79
N THR A 170 -12.34 0.06 -9.95
CA THR A 170 -13.19 1.09 -9.35
C THR A 170 -13.38 0.88 -7.85
N LEU A 171 -13.75 1.92 -7.10
CA LEU A 171 -14.10 1.76 -5.68
C LEU A 171 -15.32 0.85 -5.51
N TYR A 172 -16.27 0.91 -6.44
CA TYR A 172 -17.42 0.02 -6.43
C TYR A 172 -16.99 -1.44 -6.49
N ASP A 173 -16.09 -1.80 -7.40
CA ASP A 173 -15.57 -3.17 -7.51
C ASP A 173 -14.73 -3.56 -6.27
N LEU A 174 -14.01 -2.62 -5.66
CA LEU A 174 -13.27 -2.86 -4.42
C LEU A 174 -14.19 -3.19 -3.24
N LEU A 175 -15.31 -2.49 -3.13
CA LEU A 175 -16.31 -2.69 -2.07
C LEU A 175 -17.29 -3.84 -2.36
N SER A 176 -17.28 -4.38 -3.58
CA SER A 176 -18.02 -5.57 -3.96
C SER A 176 -17.34 -6.87 -3.46
N PRO A 177 -18.11 -7.96 -3.27
CA PRO A 177 -17.59 -9.31 -3.14
C PRO A 177 -16.64 -9.65 -4.28
N TRP A 178 -15.71 -10.57 -4.03
CA TRP A 178 -14.72 -10.94 -5.04
C TRP A 178 -15.36 -11.48 -6.32
N ASP A 179 -16.45 -12.25 -6.20
CA ASP A 179 -17.14 -12.86 -7.34
C ASP A 179 -17.75 -11.82 -8.32
N GLU A 180 -17.92 -10.57 -7.88
CA GLU A 180 -18.38 -9.47 -8.72
C GLU A 180 -17.22 -8.66 -9.34
N ARG A 181 -15.96 -8.90 -8.93
CA ARG A 181 -14.80 -8.16 -9.45
C ARG A 181 -14.44 -8.63 -10.86
N PRO A 182 -14.07 -7.71 -11.78
CA PRO A 182 -13.66 -8.11 -13.12
C PRO A 182 -12.38 -8.94 -13.06
N ARG A 183 -12.39 -10.11 -13.70
CA ARG A 183 -11.20 -11.00 -13.82
C ARG A 183 -10.11 -10.42 -14.71
N SER A 184 -10.47 -9.45 -15.55
CA SER A 184 -9.56 -8.69 -16.42
C SER A 184 -10.21 -7.38 -16.85
N PHE A 185 -9.42 -6.35 -17.13
CA PHE A 185 -9.91 -5.08 -17.67
C PHE A 185 -8.82 -4.34 -18.44
N TRP A 186 -9.22 -3.36 -19.26
CA TRP A 186 -8.29 -2.53 -20.02
C TRP A 186 -7.90 -1.27 -19.26
N LEU A 187 -6.61 -0.96 -19.30
CA LEU A 187 -5.99 0.27 -18.80
C LEU A 187 -5.77 1.26 -19.96
N ALA A 188 -5.34 2.48 -19.60
CA ALA A 188 -5.07 3.63 -20.48
C ALA A 188 -6.29 4.49 -20.86
N ASN A 189 -7.51 4.08 -20.52
CA ASN A 189 -8.67 4.95 -20.65
C ASN A 189 -8.59 6.11 -19.65
N ARG A 190 -8.90 7.32 -20.11
CA ARG A 190 -8.88 8.56 -19.31
C ARG A 190 -10.29 9.04 -18.93
N GLU A 191 -11.33 8.41 -19.45
CA GLU A 191 -12.71 8.69 -19.09
C GLU A 191 -13.00 8.15 -17.69
N PHE A 192 -13.38 9.05 -16.79
CA PHE A 192 -13.69 8.75 -15.40
C PHE A 192 -15.18 8.39 -15.25
N ASP A 193 -15.46 7.30 -14.54
CA ASP A 193 -16.79 6.92 -14.09
C ASP A 193 -17.02 7.47 -12.68
N PRO A 194 -17.82 8.55 -12.50
CA PRO A 194 -18.07 9.13 -11.19
C PRO A 194 -19.03 8.30 -10.35
N VAL A 195 -19.76 7.34 -10.92
CA VAL A 195 -20.69 6.48 -10.18
C VAL A 195 -19.92 5.36 -9.49
N LYS A 196 -19.07 4.64 -10.24
CA LYS A 196 -18.23 3.58 -9.68
C LYS A 196 -16.93 4.09 -9.03
N VAL A 197 -16.53 5.32 -9.38
CA VAL A 197 -15.27 5.98 -8.97
C VAL A 197 -14.05 5.19 -9.44
N GLY A 198 -13.66 5.45 -10.69
CA GLY A 198 -12.49 4.90 -11.36
C GLY A 198 -12.52 5.23 -12.85
N TYR A 199 -11.63 4.62 -13.65
CA TYR A 199 -11.65 4.79 -15.10
C TYR A 199 -12.55 3.74 -15.78
N ARG A 200 -13.08 4.07 -16.96
CA ARG A 200 -13.76 3.08 -17.81
C ARG A 200 -12.79 1.98 -18.22
N THR A 201 -13.28 0.75 -18.23
CA THR A 201 -12.48 -0.48 -18.35
C THR A 201 -12.65 -1.24 -19.66
N GLY A 202 -13.44 -0.69 -20.58
CA GLY A 202 -13.70 -1.28 -21.88
C GLY A 202 -12.47 -1.29 -22.78
N PRO A 203 -12.43 -2.17 -23.81
CA PRO A 203 -11.35 -2.22 -24.78
C PRO A 203 -11.03 -0.84 -25.37
N ILE A 204 -9.74 -0.56 -25.55
CA ILE A 204 -9.24 0.67 -26.14
C ILE A 204 -7.96 0.40 -26.92
N ASP A 205 -7.82 1.02 -28.09
CA ASP A 205 -6.65 0.87 -28.95
C ASP A 205 -5.39 1.38 -28.24
N GLY A 206 -4.31 0.59 -28.34
CA GLY A 206 -3.06 0.86 -27.62
C GLY A 206 -3.15 0.66 -26.09
N GLY A 207 -4.28 0.19 -25.57
CA GLY A 207 -4.46 -0.12 -24.16
C GLY A 207 -3.73 -1.37 -23.73
N PHE A 208 -3.54 -1.51 -22.42
CA PHE A 208 -3.01 -2.73 -21.80
C PHE A 208 -4.15 -3.49 -21.11
N ARG A 209 -4.31 -4.77 -21.44
CA ARG A 209 -5.29 -5.64 -20.78
C ARG A 209 -4.66 -6.29 -19.54
N LEU A 210 -5.01 -5.78 -18.36
CA LEU A 210 -4.64 -6.40 -17.10
C LEU A 210 -5.48 -7.66 -16.88
N VAL A 211 -4.82 -8.79 -16.63
CA VAL A 211 -5.45 -10.07 -16.30
C VAL A 211 -5.12 -10.41 -14.85
N ALA A 212 -6.14 -10.37 -14.00
CA ALA A 212 -6.00 -10.69 -12.58
C ALA A 212 -6.14 -12.20 -12.33
N VAL A 213 -7.04 -12.85 -13.08
CA VAL A 213 -7.27 -14.29 -13.00
C VAL A 213 -7.04 -14.91 -14.36
N GLY A 214 -6.11 -15.86 -14.44
CA GLY A 214 -5.74 -16.59 -15.65
C GLY A 214 -6.86 -17.47 -16.19
N ALA A 215 -6.62 -18.05 -17.37
CA ALA A 215 -7.54 -18.98 -18.02
C ALA A 215 -7.75 -20.26 -17.20
N ASP A 216 -6.78 -20.63 -16.37
CA ASP A 216 -6.83 -21.77 -15.45
C ASP A 216 -7.63 -21.49 -14.16
N GLY A 217 -8.20 -20.28 -14.01
CA GLY A 217 -8.95 -19.90 -12.81
C GLY A 217 -8.08 -19.41 -11.65
N ARG A 218 -6.76 -19.37 -11.78
CA ARG A 218 -5.85 -18.94 -10.70
C ARG A 218 -5.48 -17.47 -10.84
N PHE A 219 -5.11 -16.85 -9.72
CA PHE A 219 -4.54 -15.51 -9.77
C PHE A 219 -3.22 -15.50 -10.53
N VAL A 220 -3.06 -14.51 -11.41
CA VAL A 220 -1.76 -14.21 -12.03
C VAL A 220 -0.91 -13.52 -10.95
N ARG A 221 0.21 -14.12 -10.56
CA ARG A 221 1.10 -13.57 -9.52
C ARG A 221 1.49 -12.13 -9.86
N GLY A 222 1.30 -11.21 -8.91
CA GLY A 222 1.53 -9.78 -9.10
C GLY A 222 0.28 -9.02 -9.55
N ASN A 223 -0.69 -9.69 -10.17
CA ASN A 223 -1.92 -9.08 -10.68
C ASN A 223 -3.18 -9.55 -9.93
N GLY A 224 -3.05 -10.39 -8.89
CA GLY A 224 -4.21 -10.93 -8.16
C GLY A 224 -5.09 -9.81 -7.58
N ASN A 225 -6.40 -9.94 -7.79
CA ASN A 225 -7.43 -8.98 -7.34
C ASN A 225 -8.26 -9.48 -6.14
N GLY A 226 -7.77 -10.50 -5.45
CA GLY A 226 -8.34 -11.00 -4.20
C GLY A 226 -8.00 -10.12 -3.00
N GLY A 227 -8.45 -10.54 -1.82
CA GLY A 227 -8.19 -9.84 -0.57
C GLY A 227 -8.91 -8.50 -0.42
N HIS A 228 -8.81 -7.93 0.79
CA HIS A 228 -9.57 -6.75 1.19
C HIS A 228 -11.05 -6.94 0.86
N LEU A 229 -11.63 -8.02 1.40
CA LEU A 229 -12.96 -8.51 1.05
C LEU A 229 -14.00 -8.15 2.11
N PHE A 230 -15.20 -7.85 1.63
CA PHE A 230 -16.38 -7.57 2.43
C PHE A 230 -17.42 -8.66 2.14
N GLU A 231 -17.41 -9.72 2.94
CA GLU A 231 -18.20 -10.93 2.72
C GLU A 231 -18.80 -11.44 4.04
N SER A 232 -19.94 -12.11 3.96
CA SER A 232 -20.62 -12.70 5.13
C SER A 232 -20.67 -14.22 4.98
N PRO A 233 -19.54 -14.94 5.19
CA PRO A 233 -19.55 -16.40 5.13
C PRO A 233 -20.43 -16.97 6.25
N ALA A 234 -21.04 -18.14 6.05
CA ALA A 234 -21.91 -18.74 7.06
C ALA A 234 -21.14 -19.17 8.32
N THR A 235 -19.84 -19.46 8.19
CA THR A 235 -18.94 -19.75 9.30
C THR A 235 -17.58 -19.07 9.08
N PRO A 236 -16.81 -18.78 10.14
CA PRO A 236 -15.45 -18.25 10.00
C PRO A 236 -14.52 -19.15 9.16
N ALA A 237 -14.71 -20.47 9.22
CA ALA A 237 -13.92 -21.43 8.44
C ALA A 237 -14.17 -21.35 6.92
N GLN A 238 -15.28 -20.74 6.49
CA GLN A 238 -15.62 -20.52 5.09
C GLN A 238 -15.21 -19.12 4.60
N ALA A 239 -14.61 -18.29 5.46
CA ALA A 239 -14.13 -16.99 5.07
C ALA A 239 -12.99 -17.15 4.05
N ARG A 240 -13.10 -16.46 2.92
CA ARG A 240 -11.99 -16.35 1.97
C ARG A 240 -10.82 -15.60 2.63
N PRO A 241 -9.57 -15.94 2.29
CA PRO A 241 -8.41 -15.17 2.75
C PRO A 241 -8.58 -13.68 2.43
N GLY A 242 -8.36 -12.82 3.42
CA GLY A 242 -8.54 -11.38 3.26
C GLY A 242 -9.95 -10.85 3.47
N THR A 243 -10.90 -11.65 3.97
CA THR A 243 -12.19 -11.14 4.48
C THR A 243 -11.97 -10.33 5.75
N ILE A 244 -12.13 -9.01 5.64
CA ILE A 244 -11.86 -8.04 6.70
C ILE A 244 -13.13 -7.37 7.26
N GLY A 245 -14.28 -7.65 6.65
CA GLY A 245 -15.55 -7.12 7.10
C GLY A 245 -16.73 -7.88 6.52
N ARG A 246 -17.92 -7.62 7.06
CA ARG A 246 -19.18 -8.19 6.55
C ARG A 246 -19.47 -7.74 5.13
N TYR A 247 -20.37 -8.47 4.46
CA TYR A 247 -20.96 -8.05 3.19
C TYR A 247 -21.55 -6.63 3.28
N LEU A 248 -21.22 -5.82 2.28
CA LEU A 248 -21.78 -4.49 2.06
C LEU A 248 -22.90 -4.60 1.01
N LYS A 249 -24.11 -4.19 1.37
CA LYS A 249 -25.22 -4.10 0.42
C LYS A 249 -24.93 -3.04 -0.65
N PRO A 250 -25.48 -3.15 -1.87
CA PRO A 250 -25.25 -2.15 -2.92
C PRO A 250 -25.48 -0.69 -2.48
N GLN A 251 -26.49 -0.44 -1.64
CA GLN A 251 -26.78 0.90 -1.09
C GLN A 251 -25.71 1.37 -0.10
N GLU A 252 -25.15 0.46 0.71
CA GLU A 252 -24.05 0.77 1.62
C GLU A 252 -22.76 1.08 0.85
N ARG A 253 -22.49 0.34 -0.24
CA ARG A 253 -21.36 0.62 -1.15
C ARG A 253 -21.50 2.02 -1.76
N ALA A 254 -22.69 2.34 -2.26
CA ALA A 254 -22.99 3.67 -2.81
C ALA A 254 -22.82 4.79 -1.77
N ALA A 255 -23.33 4.58 -0.54
CA ALA A 255 -23.17 5.53 0.55
C ALA A 255 -21.68 5.75 0.91
N LEU A 256 -20.91 4.66 1.06
CA LEU A 256 -19.46 4.73 1.29
C LEU A 256 -18.76 5.50 0.17
N ILE A 257 -19.06 5.21 -1.09
CA ILE A 257 -18.49 5.91 -2.25
C ILE A 257 -18.78 7.41 -2.20
N GLU A 258 -20.03 7.80 -1.92
CA GLU A 258 -20.39 9.23 -1.78
C GLU A 258 -19.60 9.92 -0.67
N PHE A 259 -19.30 9.20 0.42
CA PHE A 259 -18.43 9.74 1.46
C PHE A 259 -16.96 9.82 1.01
N LEU A 260 -16.42 8.77 0.39
CA LEU A 260 -15.02 8.73 -0.06
C LEU A 260 -14.71 9.77 -1.14
N LYS A 261 -15.70 10.21 -1.93
CA LYS A 261 -15.58 11.36 -2.85
C LYS A 261 -15.29 12.69 -2.14
N THR A 262 -15.56 12.77 -0.84
CA THR A 262 -15.38 14.00 -0.05
C THR A 262 -14.04 14.05 0.68
N LEU A 263 -13.25 12.98 0.59
CA LEU A 263 -11.92 12.87 1.21
C LEU A 263 -10.80 13.27 0.26
#